data_AF-A0A6P5NAG1-F1
#
_entry.id   AF-A0A6P5NAG1-F1
#
_cell.length_a   1.000
_cell.length_b   1.000
_cell.length_c   1.000
_cell.angle_alpha   90.00
_cell.angle_beta   90.00
_cell.angle_gamma   90.00
#
_symmetry.space_group_name_H-M   'P 1'
#
loop_
_entity.id
_entity.type
_entity.pdbx_description
1 polymer ?
#
loop_
_entity_poly.entity_id
_entity_poly.type
_entity_poly.pdbx_seq_one_letter_code
_entity_poly.pdbx_strand_id
1 'polypeptide(L)'
;MSMEQAIFEEASYGTSYDDSDQYNSCDVNVPSLSKDDTQHVDKGKESGNIIQVEDNATAVNHELPDHTGIPLDEIPYVGLRFVSLQRAQEFYFNYAKKVGFVTRIRNTNFDKTRKDSKIPINQSLHCSHEGYRESQVKAATQVKRITTTRCKARIYVMLDRQKNNWMVSKLELKHTHPCSAKHAVHYTEYRELTMHAKCVIQNNDEAGIRPNKTYLALANEFSGSSNLGYSEKDVRNFITSKLLDVDEANQFKSALWVDARWRDSYEYYVDMVSFDTNVQKKQLAFGNFSWIYYRHGLPFASFVGVNHHGKSTLLGHALMGNEKICSFEWVFKQWLRCMGSPPQAIITDQCKSIFGAIKNVLPDTRNR
;
A
#
# COMPACT_ATOMS: atom_id res chain seq x y z
N MET A 1 46.78 27.03 -19.93
CA MET A 1 46.23 26.24 -21.05
C MET A 1 47.02 24.95 -21.18
N SER A 2 46.48 23.83 -20.71
CA SER A 2 46.69 22.48 -21.25
C SER A 2 45.80 21.50 -20.47
N MET A 3 45.25 20.54 -21.21
CA MET A 3 44.37 19.45 -20.80
C MET A 3 45.05 18.45 -19.86
N GLU A 4 44.22 17.71 -19.11
CA GLU A 4 44.38 16.26 -18.98
C GLU A 4 42.99 15.59 -18.86
N GLN A 5 42.70 14.71 -19.83
CA GLN A 5 41.61 13.74 -19.82
C GLN A 5 42.10 12.45 -19.15
N ALA A 6 41.25 11.75 -18.39
CA ALA A 6 41.25 10.29 -18.33
C ALA A 6 39.98 9.74 -17.66
N ILE A 7 39.11 9.08 -18.42
CA ILE A 7 38.83 7.62 -18.44
C ILE A 7 37.64 7.25 -17.55
N PHE A 8 36.51 6.97 -18.21
CA PHE A 8 35.30 6.38 -17.64
C PHE A 8 35.37 4.88 -17.94
N GLU A 9 35.48 4.05 -16.91
CA GLU A 9 35.51 2.60 -17.04
C GLU A 9 34.15 2.04 -16.58
N GLU A 10 33.36 1.54 -17.53
CA GLU A 10 32.11 0.82 -17.27
C GLU A 10 32.43 -0.57 -16.70
N ALA A 11 31.99 -0.84 -15.49
CA ALA A 11 31.97 -2.19 -14.92
C ALA A 11 30.53 -2.74 -14.93
N SER A 12 30.27 -3.67 -15.85
CA SER A 12 29.09 -4.52 -15.93
C SER A 12 29.34 -5.82 -15.16
N TYR A 13 28.59 -6.11 -14.08
CA TYR A 13 28.37 -7.46 -13.53
C TYR A 13 27.02 -7.40 -12.76
N GLY A 14 25.99 -8.19 -13.05
CA GLY A 14 25.94 -9.66 -13.03
C GLY A 14 25.17 -10.06 -11.76
N THR A 15 23.84 -10.21 -11.83
CA THR A 15 23.02 -10.58 -10.66
C THR A 15 22.82 -12.10 -10.60
N SER A 16 23.43 -12.73 -9.61
CA SER A 16 23.08 -14.09 -9.16
C SER A 16 22.52 -13.97 -7.74
N TYR A 17 21.25 -14.30 -7.58
CA TYR A 17 20.59 -14.40 -6.28
C TYR A 17 20.72 -15.84 -5.77
N ASP A 18 21.35 -16.01 -4.61
CA ASP A 18 21.27 -17.24 -3.81
C ASP A 18 20.31 -16.99 -2.64
N ASP A 19 19.22 -17.74 -2.64
CA ASP A 19 18.17 -17.79 -1.61
C ASP A 19 18.59 -18.74 -0.48
N SER A 20 18.77 -18.23 0.73
CA SER A 20 18.81 -19.06 1.94
C SER A 20 18.36 -18.28 3.19
N ASP A 21 17.04 -18.13 3.34
CA ASP A 21 16.44 -17.69 4.60
C ASP A 21 16.04 -18.91 5.45
N GLN A 22 16.83 -19.20 6.49
CA GLN A 22 16.39 -19.97 7.66
C GLN A 22 16.07 -18.98 8.78
N TYR A 23 14.80 -18.86 9.18
CA TYR A 23 14.42 -18.20 10.41
C TYR A 23 13.93 -19.22 11.44
N ASN A 24 14.67 -19.30 12.54
CA ASN A 24 14.34 -20.02 13.76
C ASN A 24 13.18 -19.33 14.48
N SER A 25 12.17 -20.12 14.84
CA SER A 25 11.07 -19.76 15.74
C SER A 25 11.56 -19.88 17.19
N CYS A 26 11.45 -18.81 17.96
CA CYS A 26 11.70 -18.84 19.40
C CYS A 26 10.40 -19.21 20.12
N ASP A 27 10.34 -20.44 20.62
CA ASP A 27 9.29 -20.92 21.51
C ASP A 27 9.27 -20.16 22.84
N VAL A 28 8.08 -19.72 23.27
CA VAL A 28 7.82 -19.32 24.66
C VAL A 28 6.81 -20.30 25.24
N ASN A 29 7.31 -21.09 26.19
CA ASN A 29 6.56 -22.05 27.01
C ASN A 29 5.36 -21.40 27.70
N VAL A 30 4.18 -22.04 27.59
CA VAL A 30 3.04 -21.83 28.48
C VAL A 30 2.85 -23.12 29.29
N PRO A 31 2.73 -23.07 30.64
CA PRO A 31 2.62 -24.26 31.46
C PRO A 31 1.33 -25.06 31.22
N SER A 32 1.51 -26.38 31.27
CA SER A 32 0.52 -27.44 31.17
C SER A 32 -0.52 -27.40 32.30
N LEU A 33 -1.79 -27.54 31.93
CA LEU A 33 -2.87 -27.97 32.83
C LEU A 33 -3.33 -29.37 32.39
N SER A 34 -3.41 -30.25 33.39
CA SER A 34 -3.57 -31.70 33.34
C SER A 34 -4.92 -32.18 32.80
N LYS A 35 -4.89 -33.39 32.24
CA LYS A 35 -6.03 -34.21 31.81
C LYS A 35 -6.69 -34.91 33.00
N ASP A 36 -7.99 -35.13 32.89
CA ASP A 36 -8.82 -36.32 33.24
C ASP A 36 -10.29 -35.83 33.10
N ASP A 37 -11.26 -36.49 32.47
CA ASP A 37 -11.57 -37.91 32.34
C ASP A 37 -12.21 -38.25 30.98
N THR A 38 -12.08 -39.53 30.62
CA THR A 38 -12.66 -40.19 29.44
C THR A 38 -14.01 -40.81 29.80
N GLN A 39 -15.03 -40.70 28.94
CA GLN A 39 -16.02 -41.77 28.77
C GLN A 39 -16.42 -41.98 27.31
N HIS A 40 -16.26 -43.24 26.92
CA HIS A 40 -16.64 -43.93 25.69
C HIS A 40 -18.16 -44.12 25.58
N VAL A 41 -18.76 -43.92 24.40
CA VAL A 41 -19.87 -44.74 23.90
C VAL A 41 -19.72 -44.92 22.37
N ASP A 42 -20.05 -46.12 21.93
CA ASP A 42 -19.62 -46.82 20.72
C ASP A 42 -20.68 -46.79 19.58
N LYS A 43 -20.19 -46.94 18.34
CA LYS A 43 -20.79 -47.53 17.11
C LYS A 43 -22.05 -46.96 16.40
N GLY A 44 -21.82 -46.69 15.11
CA GLY A 44 -22.76 -46.93 14.00
C GLY A 44 -22.04 -46.83 12.65
N LYS A 45 -21.85 -47.96 11.94
CA LYS A 45 -21.24 -48.09 10.60
C LYS A 45 -22.35 -48.17 9.54
N GLU A 46 -22.11 -47.58 8.36
CA GLU A 46 -22.56 -48.04 7.02
C GLU A 46 -21.76 -47.22 5.96
N SER A 47 -20.69 -47.75 5.34
CA SER A 47 -20.60 -48.61 4.14
C SER A 47 -21.12 -47.95 2.84
N GLY A 48 -20.24 -47.39 2.00
CA GLY A 48 -19.88 -47.90 0.66
C GLY A 48 -20.35 -46.89 -0.42
N ASN A 49 -19.72 -46.59 -1.56
CA ASN A 49 -18.67 -47.21 -2.36
C ASN A 49 -17.88 -46.15 -3.14
N ILE A 50 -16.62 -46.48 -3.45
CA ILE A 50 -15.77 -45.90 -4.50
C ILE A 50 -16.41 -46.16 -5.87
N ILE A 51 -16.32 -45.21 -6.83
CA ILE A 51 -16.05 -45.46 -8.26
C ILE A 51 -15.81 -44.12 -9.01
N GLN A 52 -14.61 -44.08 -9.64
CA GLN A 52 -14.21 -43.44 -10.90
C GLN A 52 -14.15 -41.91 -11.02
N VAL A 53 -12.89 -41.43 -11.03
CA VAL A 53 -12.48 -40.16 -11.64
C VAL A 53 -12.50 -40.38 -13.16
N GLU A 54 -13.51 -39.85 -13.83
CA GLU A 54 -13.46 -39.62 -15.27
C GLU A 54 -12.78 -38.28 -15.56
N ASP A 55 -11.78 -38.33 -16.42
CA ASP A 55 -11.07 -37.20 -17.00
C ASP A 55 -12.03 -36.31 -17.81
N ASN A 56 -12.64 -35.32 -17.15
CA ASN A 56 -13.38 -34.27 -17.85
C ASN A 56 -12.48 -33.04 -18.06
N ALA A 57 -11.99 -32.92 -19.29
CA ALA A 57 -11.41 -31.70 -19.84
C ALA A 57 -12.32 -30.51 -19.50
N THR A 58 -11.81 -29.61 -18.66
CA THR A 58 -12.57 -28.45 -18.17
C THR A 58 -12.89 -27.54 -19.35
N ALA A 59 -14.14 -27.57 -19.82
CA ALA A 59 -14.67 -26.58 -20.74
C ALA A 59 -14.49 -25.20 -20.12
N VAL A 60 -13.62 -24.37 -20.71
CA VAL A 60 -13.46 -22.97 -20.31
C VAL A 60 -14.73 -22.24 -20.75
N ASN A 61 -15.71 -22.17 -19.86
CA ASN A 61 -16.95 -21.42 -20.11
C ASN A 61 -16.58 -19.96 -20.37
N HIS A 62 -16.76 -19.52 -21.61
CA HIS A 62 -16.61 -18.12 -21.98
C HIS A 62 -17.92 -17.42 -21.63
N GLU A 63 -17.89 -16.58 -20.60
CA GLU A 63 -19.03 -15.80 -20.14
C GLU A 63 -19.05 -14.47 -20.90
N LEU A 64 -20.22 -14.13 -21.46
CA LEU A 64 -20.47 -12.78 -21.93
C LEU A 64 -20.68 -11.87 -20.70
N PRO A 65 -20.08 -10.67 -20.68
CA PRO A 65 -20.29 -9.75 -19.57
C PRO A 65 -21.77 -9.39 -19.47
N ASP A 66 -22.27 -9.39 -18.24
CA ASP A 66 -23.63 -8.93 -17.97
C ASP A 66 -23.69 -7.41 -18.15
N HIS A 67 -24.37 -6.97 -19.20
CA HIS A 67 -24.61 -5.56 -19.49
C HIS A 67 -25.93 -5.06 -18.90
N THR A 68 -26.63 -5.88 -18.11
CA THR A 68 -27.89 -5.49 -17.48
C THR A 68 -27.67 -4.27 -16.59
N GLY A 69 -28.35 -3.16 -16.91
CA GLY A 69 -28.22 -1.90 -16.18
C GLY A 69 -27.08 -0.98 -16.62
N ILE A 70 -26.35 -1.32 -17.69
CA ILE A 70 -25.37 -0.41 -18.32
C ILE A 70 -26.04 0.28 -19.53
N PRO A 71 -26.09 1.62 -19.57
CA PRO A 71 -26.56 2.37 -20.74
C PRO A 71 -25.78 2.00 -22.02
N LEU A 72 -26.48 1.94 -23.16
CA LEU A 72 -25.90 1.54 -24.45
C LEU A 72 -24.74 2.44 -24.89
N ASP A 73 -24.80 3.73 -24.57
CA ASP A 73 -23.77 4.74 -24.85
C ASP A 73 -22.49 4.55 -24.03
N GLU A 74 -22.53 3.75 -22.97
CA GLU A 74 -21.38 3.42 -22.14
C GLU A 74 -20.76 2.06 -22.49
N ILE A 75 -21.36 1.31 -23.42
CA ILE A 75 -20.83 0.04 -23.89
C ILE A 75 -19.87 0.33 -25.06
N PRO A 76 -18.59 -0.09 -24.99
CA PRO A 76 -17.65 0.10 -26.08
C PRO A 76 -18.10 -0.67 -27.34
N TYR A 77 -17.88 -0.06 -28.50
CA TYR A 77 -18.05 -0.72 -29.79
C TYR A 77 -16.94 -0.29 -30.76
N VAL A 78 -16.69 -1.12 -31.78
CA VAL A 78 -15.67 -0.83 -32.79
C VAL A 78 -16.07 0.41 -33.59
N GLY A 79 -15.16 1.37 -33.72
CA GLY A 79 -15.40 2.65 -34.38
C GLY A 79 -15.82 3.79 -33.46
N LEU A 80 -16.09 3.53 -32.16
CA LEU A 80 -16.30 4.60 -31.18
C LEU A 80 -15.09 5.54 -31.12
N ARG A 81 -15.34 6.86 -31.04
CA ARG A 81 -14.31 7.91 -31.15
C ARG A 81 -14.18 8.75 -29.88
N PHE A 82 -12.97 9.22 -29.62
CA PHE A 82 -12.61 10.04 -28.47
C PHE A 82 -11.69 11.18 -28.89
N VAL A 83 -11.83 12.33 -28.24
CA VAL A 83 -10.98 13.51 -28.49
C VAL A 83 -9.53 13.30 -28.05
N SER A 84 -9.26 12.39 -27.10
CA SER A 84 -7.92 12.12 -26.60
C SER A 84 -7.78 10.66 -26.14
N LEU A 85 -6.53 10.20 -26.03
CA LEU A 85 -6.22 8.87 -25.49
C LEU A 85 -6.72 8.73 -24.06
N GLN A 86 -6.57 9.77 -23.24
CA GLN A 86 -7.02 9.78 -21.86
C GLN A 86 -8.54 9.56 -21.75
N ARG A 87 -9.34 10.19 -22.62
CA ARG A 87 -10.80 9.97 -22.64
C ARG A 87 -11.15 8.52 -23.01
N ALA A 88 -10.39 7.91 -23.92
CA ALA A 88 -10.59 6.51 -24.27
C ALA A 88 -10.25 5.56 -23.10
N GLN A 89 -9.18 5.87 -22.36
CA GLN A 89 -8.80 5.14 -21.14
C GLN A 89 -9.87 5.26 -20.05
N GLU A 90 -10.33 6.48 -19.77
CA GLU A 90 -11.39 6.77 -18.78
C GLU A 90 -12.69 6.05 -19.13
N PHE A 91 -13.10 6.09 -20.40
CA PHE A 91 -14.30 5.39 -20.87
C PHE A 91 -14.23 3.89 -20.60
N TYR A 92 -13.14 3.24 -21.01
CA TYR A 92 -13.00 1.80 -20.82
C TYR A 92 -12.81 1.40 -19.35
N PHE A 93 -12.15 2.24 -18.55
CA PHE A 93 -12.05 2.07 -17.10
C PHE A 93 -13.42 2.10 -16.41
N ASN A 94 -14.28 3.06 -16.78
CA ASN A 94 -15.63 3.18 -16.24
C ASN A 94 -16.52 2.00 -16.65
N TYR A 95 -16.45 1.60 -17.92
CA TYR A 95 -17.10 0.40 -18.42
C TYR A 95 -16.66 -0.84 -17.61
N ALA A 96 -15.35 -1.03 -17.43
CA ALA A 96 -14.80 -2.16 -16.70
C ALA A 96 -15.23 -2.18 -15.23
N LYS A 97 -15.32 -1.00 -14.58
CA LYS A 97 -15.85 -0.86 -13.22
C LYS A 97 -17.31 -1.30 -13.13
N LYS A 98 -18.14 -0.96 -14.11
CA LYS A 98 -19.57 -1.33 -14.16
C LYS A 98 -19.80 -2.82 -14.44
N VAL A 99 -18.96 -3.43 -15.28
CA VAL A 99 -19.01 -4.88 -15.53
C VAL A 99 -18.38 -5.68 -14.39
N GLY A 100 -17.35 -5.13 -13.74
CA GLY A 100 -16.70 -5.69 -12.56
C GLY A 100 -15.40 -6.43 -12.81
N PHE A 101 -14.54 -5.86 -13.65
CA PHE A 101 -13.16 -6.31 -13.85
C PHE A 101 -12.21 -5.12 -13.86
N VAL A 102 -10.90 -5.36 -13.70
CA VAL A 102 -9.87 -4.30 -13.74
C VAL A 102 -9.18 -4.29 -15.08
N THR A 103 -8.91 -3.10 -15.61
CA THR A 103 -8.14 -2.91 -16.85
C THR A 103 -6.66 -2.67 -16.58
N ARG A 104 -5.80 -3.16 -17.47
CA ARG A 104 -4.36 -2.86 -17.47
C ARG A 104 -3.91 -2.44 -18.86
N ILE A 105 -3.09 -1.41 -18.94
CA ILE A 105 -2.41 -1.03 -20.19
C ILE A 105 -1.36 -2.09 -20.48
N ARG A 106 -1.42 -2.72 -21.66
CA ARG A 106 -0.47 -3.77 -22.06
C ARG A 106 0.61 -3.27 -22.98
N ASN A 107 0.21 -2.59 -24.04
CA ASN A 107 1.14 -1.99 -24.98
C ASN A 107 0.76 -0.52 -25.22
N THR A 108 1.76 0.28 -25.53
CA THR A 108 1.57 1.62 -26.07
C THR A 108 2.63 1.78 -27.14
N ASN A 109 2.19 1.87 -28.39
CA ASN A 109 3.11 2.08 -29.50
C ASN A 109 3.23 3.57 -29.77
N PHE A 110 4.46 4.04 -29.96
CA PHE A 110 4.79 5.44 -30.19
C PHE A 110 5.20 5.68 -31.63
N ASP A 111 5.06 6.93 -32.07
CA ASP A 111 5.55 7.34 -33.38
C ASP A 111 7.07 7.29 -33.47
N LYS A 112 7.57 6.39 -34.32
CA LYS A 112 9.00 6.23 -34.58
C LYS A 112 9.56 7.29 -35.52
N THR A 113 8.70 8.03 -36.23
CA THR A 113 9.12 9.00 -37.25
C THR A 113 9.64 10.31 -36.64
N ARG A 114 9.26 10.63 -35.39
CA ARG A 114 9.70 11.84 -34.67
C ARG A 114 10.40 11.42 -33.37
N LYS A 115 11.73 11.21 -33.43
CA LYS A 115 12.53 10.77 -32.27
C LYS A 115 12.33 11.62 -31.01
N ASP A 116 12.00 12.91 -31.16
CA ASP A 116 11.85 13.84 -30.05
C ASP A 116 10.41 13.94 -29.50
N SER A 117 9.42 13.37 -30.19
CA SER A 117 8.02 13.42 -29.77
C SER A 117 7.50 12.00 -29.47
N LYS A 118 7.49 11.61 -28.19
CA LYS A 118 6.86 10.35 -27.71
C LYS A 118 5.34 10.40 -27.82
N ILE A 119 4.81 10.59 -29.03
CA ILE A 119 3.37 10.65 -29.30
C ILE A 119 2.86 9.21 -29.42
N PRO A 120 1.90 8.78 -28.58
CA PRO A 120 1.29 7.46 -28.70
C PRO A 120 0.44 7.41 -29.97
N ILE A 121 0.58 6.34 -30.75
CA ILE A 121 -0.21 6.06 -31.97
C ILE A 121 -1.31 5.06 -31.68
N ASN A 122 -1.03 4.05 -30.86
CA ASN A 122 -2.04 3.09 -30.45
C ASN A 122 -1.74 2.55 -29.06
N GLN A 123 -2.77 2.04 -28.41
CA GLN A 123 -2.69 1.49 -27.08
C GLN A 123 -3.70 0.35 -26.93
N SER A 124 -3.33 -0.71 -26.21
CA SER A 124 -4.23 -1.78 -25.84
C SER A 124 -4.44 -1.86 -24.34
N LEU A 125 -5.70 -1.96 -23.94
CA LEU A 125 -6.11 -2.16 -22.55
C LEU A 125 -6.77 -3.53 -22.42
N HIS A 126 -6.29 -4.33 -21.49
CA HIS A 126 -6.70 -5.73 -21.32
C HIS A 126 -7.24 -5.97 -19.92
N CYS A 127 -8.01 -7.04 -19.73
CA CYS A 127 -8.40 -7.48 -18.40
C CYS A 127 -7.17 -7.84 -17.55
N SER A 128 -7.22 -7.51 -16.26
CA SER A 128 -6.16 -7.82 -15.28
C SER A 128 -5.91 -9.32 -15.09
N HIS A 129 -6.89 -10.15 -15.47
CA HIS A 129 -6.84 -11.61 -15.44
C HIS A 129 -6.26 -12.20 -16.75
N GLU A 130 -5.76 -11.36 -17.67
CA GLU A 130 -5.08 -11.81 -18.88
C GLU A 130 -3.73 -12.48 -18.57
N GLY A 131 -3.43 -13.52 -19.34
CA GLY A 131 -2.14 -14.18 -19.37
C GLY A 131 -2.04 -15.31 -18.36
N TYR A 132 -0.80 -15.64 -18.01
CA TYR A 132 -0.47 -16.73 -17.11
C TYR A 132 0.46 -16.22 -16.02
N ARG A 133 0.15 -16.52 -14.76
CA ARG A 133 1.05 -16.35 -13.63
C ARG A 133 1.20 -17.71 -12.96
N GLU A 134 2.33 -18.36 -13.20
CA GLU A 134 2.81 -19.44 -12.33
C GLU A 134 3.41 -18.81 -11.09
N SER A 135 2.96 -19.26 -9.92
CA SER A 135 3.70 -18.97 -8.69
C SER A 135 4.81 -20.01 -8.58
N GLN A 136 6.04 -19.55 -8.36
CA GLN A 136 7.16 -20.42 -7.99
C GLN A 136 7.04 -20.90 -6.53
N VAL A 137 6.09 -20.34 -5.77
CA VAL A 137 5.84 -20.68 -4.36
C VAL A 137 4.82 -21.82 -4.29
N LYS A 138 5.08 -22.80 -3.43
CA LYS A 138 4.15 -23.91 -3.16
C LYS A 138 2.80 -23.37 -2.69
N ALA A 139 1.70 -23.95 -3.20
CA ALA A 139 0.34 -23.48 -2.95
C ALA A 139 -0.01 -23.34 -1.45
N ALA A 140 0.53 -24.21 -0.58
CA ALA A 140 0.31 -24.16 0.86
C ALA A 140 0.87 -22.90 1.54
N THR A 141 1.94 -22.30 0.99
CA THR A 141 2.60 -21.11 1.54
C THR A 141 2.17 -19.83 0.79
N GLN A 142 1.25 -19.96 -0.17
CA GLN A 142 0.90 -18.88 -1.08
C GLN A 142 -0.11 -17.92 -0.44
N VAL A 143 0.37 -16.75 -0.03
CA VAL A 143 -0.45 -15.69 0.60
C VAL A 143 -1.38 -14.97 -0.39
N LYS A 144 -1.06 -14.99 -1.70
CA LYS A 144 -1.84 -14.32 -2.76
C LYS A 144 -2.35 -15.33 -3.80
N ARG A 145 -3.67 -15.44 -3.98
CA ARG A 145 -4.26 -16.28 -5.02
C ARG A 145 -3.81 -15.85 -6.43
N ILE A 146 -3.57 -16.83 -7.31
CA ILE A 146 -3.36 -16.59 -8.74
C ILE A 146 -4.70 -16.18 -9.35
N THR A 147 -4.77 -14.97 -9.90
CA THR A 147 -5.97 -14.42 -10.52
C THR A 147 -5.92 -14.48 -12.04
N THR A 148 -4.91 -15.06 -12.67
CA THR A 148 -4.81 -15.06 -14.15
C THR A 148 -5.58 -16.23 -14.75
N THR A 149 -6.67 -15.95 -15.46
CA THR A 149 -7.58 -16.94 -16.07
C THR A 149 -7.45 -16.97 -17.60
N ARG A 150 -6.31 -16.50 -18.15
CA ARG A 150 -6.09 -16.34 -19.60
C ARG A 150 -7.23 -15.55 -20.28
N CYS A 151 -7.76 -14.56 -19.58
CA CYS A 151 -8.84 -13.72 -20.09
C CYS A 151 -8.41 -13.00 -21.37
N LYS A 152 -9.26 -13.01 -22.39
CA LYS A 152 -9.03 -12.37 -23.69
C LYS A 152 -9.70 -11.00 -23.83
N ALA A 153 -10.49 -10.59 -22.83
CA ALA A 153 -11.20 -9.32 -22.87
C ALA A 153 -10.24 -8.14 -22.97
N ARG A 154 -10.40 -7.32 -24.01
CA ARG A 154 -9.50 -6.21 -24.34
C ARG A 154 -10.13 -5.23 -25.33
N ILE A 155 -9.60 -4.01 -25.31
CA ILE A 155 -9.87 -2.94 -26.26
C ILE A 155 -8.55 -2.47 -26.88
N TYR A 156 -8.58 -2.16 -28.17
CA TYR A 156 -7.50 -1.51 -28.89
C TYR A 156 -7.98 -0.15 -29.37
N VAL A 157 -7.21 0.88 -29.05
CA VAL A 157 -7.46 2.25 -29.49
C VAL A 157 -6.30 2.74 -30.33
N MET A 158 -6.61 3.44 -31.42
CA MET A 158 -5.63 4.00 -32.35
C MET A 158 -5.93 5.46 -32.67
N LEU A 159 -4.88 6.24 -32.91
CA LEU A 159 -4.96 7.60 -33.37
C LEU A 159 -5.29 7.63 -34.87
N ASP A 160 -6.45 8.19 -35.21
CA ASP A 160 -6.80 8.61 -36.55
C ASP A 160 -6.09 9.95 -36.84
N ARG A 161 -5.00 9.89 -37.61
CA ARG A 161 -4.19 11.06 -37.97
C ARG A 161 -4.94 12.07 -38.84
N GLN A 162 -5.96 11.63 -39.59
CA GLN A 162 -6.70 12.52 -40.47
C GLN A 162 -7.67 13.40 -39.68
N LYS A 163 -8.33 12.80 -38.68
CA LYS A 163 -9.32 13.50 -37.85
C LYS A 163 -8.77 13.99 -36.52
N ASN A 164 -7.49 13.71 -36.26
CA ASN A 164 -6.78 13.99 -35.00
C ASN A 164 -7.58 13.54 -33.76
N ASN A 165 -8.17 12.34 -33.84
CA ASN A 165 -8.96 11.76 -32.76
C ASN A 165 -8.59 10.29 -32.57
N TRP A 166 -9.03 9.71 -31.45
CA TRP A 166 -8.77 8.32 -31.11
C TRP A 166 -10.00 7.49 -31.44
N MET A 167 -9.80 6.29 -31.96
CA MET A 167 -10.90 5.38 -32.27
C MET A 167 -10.64 3.96 -31.78
N VAL A 168 -11.70 3.26 -31.41
CA VAL A 168 -11.65 1.83 -31.08
C VAL A 168 -11.49 1.04 -32.36
N SER A 169 -10.35 0.38 -32.54
CA SER A 169 -10.04 -0.41 -33.74
C SER A 169 -10.41 -1.88 -33.60
N LYS A 170 -10.29 -2.43 -32.39
CA LYS A 170 -10.63 -3.82 -32.08
C LYS A 170 -11.17 -3.92 -30.67
N LEU A 171 -12.17 -4.76 -30.49
CA LEU A 171 -12.84 -4.98 -29.21
C LEU A 171 -13.16 -6.46 -29.03
N GLU A 172 -12.85 -6.97 -27.84
CA GLU A 172 -13.20 -8.33 -27.40
C GLU A 172 -13.75 -8.22 -25.98
N LEU A 173 -15.06 -8.44 -25.82
CA LEU A 173 -15.75 -8.29 -24.53
C LEU A 173 -15.92 -9.61 -23.77
N LYS A 174 -15.65 -10.75 -24.39
CA LYS A 174 -15.85 -12.07 -23.76
C LYS A 174 -14.85 -12.30 -22.64
N HIS A 175 -15.33 -12.73 -21.48
CA HIS A 175 -14.51 -13.10 -20.34
C HIS A 175 -14.46 -14.62 -20.16
N THR A 176 -13.37 -15.12 -19.58
CA THR A 176 -13.18 -16.54 -19.22
C THR A 176 -13.33 -16.76 -17.71
N HIS A 177 -13.87 -15.76 -17.01
CA HIS A 177 -14.06 -15.76 -15.58
C HIS A 177 -15.29 -14.90 -15.24
N PRO A 178 -15.92 -15.14 -14.08
CA PRO A 178 -17.01 -14.29 -13.61
C PRO A 178 -16.56 -12.84 -13.43
N CYS A 179 -17.41 -11.93 -13.89
CA CYS A 179 -17.32 -10.49 -13.64
C CYS A 179 -18.53 -10.06 -12.81
N SER A 180 -18.31 -9.30 -11.75
CA SER A 180 -19.39 -8.85 -10.87
C SER A 180 -19.17 -7.41 -10.43
N ALA A 181 -20.08 -6.54 -10.83
CA ALA A 181 -20.12 -5.15 -10.42
C ALA A 181 -20.11 -5.00 -8.87
N LYS A 182 -20.84 -5.89 -8.18
CA LYS A 182 -20.94 -5.90 -6.71
C LYS A 182 -19.58 -6.14 -6.05
N HIS A 183 -18.76 -7.01 -6.62
CA HIS A 183 -17.43 -7.31 -6.09
C HIS A 183 -16.33 -6.39 -6.62
N ALA A 184 -16.64 -5.59 -7.67
CA ALA A 184 -15.69 -4.68 -8.29
C ALA A 184 -15.13 -3.65 -7.30
N VAL A 185 -15.96 -3.21 -6.35
CA VAL A 185 -15.60 -2.23 -5.32
C VAL A 185 -14.43 -2.70 -4.42
N HIS A 186 -14.15 -4.01 -4.40
CA HIS A 186 -13.03 -4.56 -3.65
C HIS A 186 -11.72 -4.63 -4.44
N TYR A 187 -11.68 -4.28 -5.73
CA TYR A 187 -10.41 -4.13 -6.43
C TYR A 187 -9.67 -2.90 -5.92
N THR A 188 -8.39 -3.05 -5.65
CA THR A 188 -7.51 -1.96 -5.16
C THR A 188 -7.61 -0.69 -6.00
N GLU A 189 -7.76 -0.83 -7.31
CA GLU A 189 -7.86 0.23 -8.31
C GLU A 189 -9.19 1.00 -8.26
N TYR A 190 -10.23 0.41 -7.66
CA TYR A 190 -11.55 1.02 -7.52
C TYR A 190 -11.87 1.41 -6.09
N ARG A 191 -11.00 1.07 -5.13
CA ARG A 191 -11.22 1.39 -3.72
C ARG A 191 -10.98 2.85 -3.47
N GLU A 192 -11.95 3.50 -2.85
CA GLU A 192 -11.82 4.89 -2.46
C GLU A 192 -12.60 5.16 -1.17
N LEU A 193 -11.99 5.90 -0.26
CA LEU A 193 -12.68 6.40 0.93
C LEU A 193 -13.60 7.54 0.55
N THR A 194 -14.87 7.42 0.90
CA THR A 194 -15.85 8.51 0.76
C THR A 194 -15.48 9.71 1.63
N MET A 195 -15.99 10.89 1.30
CA MET A 195 -15.75 12.08 2.14
C MET A 195 -16.30 11.92 3.56
N HIS A 196 -17.47 11.29 3.70
CA HIS A 196 -18.04 10.91 5.01
C HIS A 196 -17.08 10.01 5.79
N ALA A 197 -16.61 8.93 5.16
CA ALA A 197 -15.67 8.01 5.79
C ALA A 197 -14.38 8.72 6.23
N LYS A 198 -13.80 9.57 5.38
CA LYS A 198 -12.59 10.35 5.72
C LYS A 198 -12.80 11.21 6.97
N CYS A 199 -13.96 11.88 7.08
CA CYS A 199 -14.30 12.69 8.25
C CYS A 199 -14.44 11.85 9.52
N VAL A 200 -15.21 10.76 9.46
CA VAL A 200 -15.37 9.84 10.60
C VAL A 200 -14.04 9.23 11.03
N ILE A 201 -13.21 8.80 10.08
CA ILE A 201 -11.89 8.23 10.38
C ILE A 201 -11.01 9.26 11.07
N GLN A 202 -11.04 10.51 10.62
CA GLN A 202 -10.27 11.58 11.25
C GLN A 202 -10.71 11.82 12.70
N ASN A 203 -12.00 12.03 12.93
CA ASN A 203 -12.50 12.31 14.28
C ASN A 203 -12.21 11.15 15.23
N ASN A 204 -12.37 9.92 14.75
CA ASN A 204 -12.09 8.72 15.54
C ASN A 204 -10.60 8.54 15.84
N ASP A 205 -9.72 8.84 14.89
CA ASP A 205 -8.27 8.78 15.10
C ASP A 205 -7.81 9.83 16.11
N GLU A 206 -8.35 11.05 16.02
CA GLU A 206 -8.12 12.13 16.99
C GLU A 206 -8.61 11.73 18.39
N ALA A 207 -9.76 11.04 18.49
CA ALA A 207 -10.27 10.46 19.74
C ALA A 207 -9.56 9.17 20.20
N GLY A 208 -8.51 8.71 19.51
CA GLY A 208 -7.74 7.52 19.88
C GLY A 208 -8.43 6.18 19.61
N ILE A 209 -9.54 6.17 18.86
CA ILE A 209 -10.28 4.96 18.53
C ILE A 209 -9.49 4.14 17.50
N ARG A 210 -9.31 2.85 17.80
CA ARG A 210 -8.54 1.93 16.95
C ARG A 210 -9.12 1.85 15.53
N PRO A 211 -8.28 1.82 14.47
CA PRO A 211 -8.74 1.77 13.08
C PRO A 211 -9.72 0.63 12.78
N ASN A 212 -9.53 -0.55 13.38
CA ASN A 212 -10.44 -1.69 13.22
C ASN A 212 -11.85 -1.40 13.77
N LYS A 213 -11.96 -0.69 14.90
CA LYS A 213 -13.25 -0.30 15.49
C LYS A 213 -13.95 0.75 14.63
N THR A 214 -13.20 1.73 14.14
CA THR A 214 -13.69 2.72 13.17
C THR A 214 -14.21 2.05 11.90
N TYR A 215 -13.46 1.10 11.33
CA TYR A 215 -13.89 0.36 10.16
C TYR A 215 -15.18 -0.43 10.42
N LEU A 216 -15.31 -1.11 11.56
CA LEU A 216 -16.52 -1.86 11.90
C LEU A 216 -17.73 -0.95 12.11
N ALA A 217 -17.55 0.22 12.73
CA ALA A 217 -18.62 1.22 12.88
C ALA A 217 -19.12 1.69 11.51
N LEU A 218 -18.20 2.06 10.61
CA LEU A 218 -18.54 2.41 9.23
C LEU A 218 -19.20 1.24 8.49
N ALA A 219 -18.71 0.02 8.64
CA ALA A 219 -19.32 -1.15 8.02
C ALA A 219 -20.76 -1.37 8.51
N ASN A 220 -21.04 -1.15 9.79
CA ASN A 220 -22.38 -1.27 10.36
C ASN A 220 -23.34 -0.19 9.82
N GLU A 221 -22.87 1.05 9.64
CA GLU A 221 -23.66 2.13 9.00
C GLU A 221 -24.10 1.73 7.57
N PHE A 222 -23.23 1.04 6.83
CA PHE A 222 -23.50 0.62 5.45
C PHE A 222 -24.06 -0.82 5.34
N SER A 223 -24.65 -1.36 6.42
CA SER A 223 -25.27 -2.71 6.43
C SER A 223 -24.30 -3.85 6.07
N GLY A 224 -23.02 -3.70 6.44
CA GLY A 224 -21.98 -4.72 6.28
C GLY A 224 -20.79 -4.27 5.42
N SER A 225 -19.68 -5.00 5.56
CA SER A 225 -18.42 -4.73 4.87
C SER A 225 -18.48 -4.94 3.36
N SER A 226 -19.41 -5.77 2.87
CA SER A 226 -19.60 -6.03 1.44
C SER A 226 -20.10 -4.81 0.66
N ASN A 227 -20.71 -3.84 1.35
CA ASN A 227 -21.26 -2.64 0.73
C ASN A 227 -20.25 -1.47 0.77
N LEU A 228 -19.13 -1.64 1.46
CA LEU A 228 -18.06 -0.65 1.48
C LEU A 228 -17.14 -0.83 0.27
N GLY A 229 -16.89 0.28 -0.43
CA GLY A 229 -15.88 0.36 -1.48
C GLY A 229 -14.45 0.47 -0.97
N TYR A 230 -14.19 0.09 0.28
CA TYR A 230 -12.87 0.15 0.91
C TYR A 230 -12.78 -0.86 2.05
N SER A 231 -11.56 -1.18 2.46
CA SER A 231 -11.24 -2.15 3.50
C SER A 231 -10.65 -1.46 4.74
N GLU A 232 -10.53 -2.20 5.84
CA GLU A 232 -9.83 -1.72 7.04
C GLU A 232 -8.39 -1.28 6.74
N LYS A 233 -7.73 -1.91 5.76
CA LYS A 233 -6.40 -1.51 5.32
C LYS A 233 -6.40 -0.08 4.78
N ASP A 234 -7.45 0.32 4.08
CA ASP A 234 -7.55 1.65 3.49
C ASP A 234 -7.78 2.71 4.58
N VAL A 235 -8.52 2.38 5.64
CA VAL A 235 -8.64 3.19 6.86
C VAL A 235 -7.26 3.40 7.50
N ARG A 236 -6.50 2.32 7.69
CA ARG A 236 -5.13 2.40 8.24
C ARG A 236 -4.21 3.23 7.35
N ASN A 237 -4.22 2.98 6.04
CA ASN A 237 -3.42 3.72 5.07
C ASN A 237 -3.74 5.22 5.10
N PHE A 238 -5.02 5.60 5.23
CA PHE A 238 -5.41 7.01 5.32
C PHE A 238 -4.85 7.68 6.56
N ILE A 239 -4.92 7.02 7.72
CA ILE A 239 -4.31 7.52 8.97
C ILE A 239 -2.79 7.64 8.79
N THR A 240 -2.13 6.59 8.30
CA THR A 240 -0.67 6.60 8.08
C THR A 240 -0.25 7.66 7.06
N SER A 241 -1.03 7.92 6.01
CA SER A 241 -0.69 8.93 5.00
C SER A 241 -0.63 10.36 5.56
N LYS A 242 -1.32 10.65 6.66
CA LYS A 242 -1.22 11.95 7.34
C LYS A 242 0.13 12.15 8.04
N LEU A 243 0.82 11.04 8.32
CA LEU A 243 2.13 11.02 8.97
C LEU A 243 3.25 10.74 7.96
N LEU A 244 3.01 10.96 6.67
CA LEU A 244 3.99 10.89 5.60
C LEU A 244 4.12 12.27 4.93
N ASP A 245 5.33 12.79 4.88
CA ASP A 245 5.70 13.99 4.11
C ASP A 245 6.26 13.57 2.76
N VAL A 246 5.66 14.09 1.70
CA VAL A 246 6.13 13.92 0.33
C VAL A 246 6.21 15.28 -0.35
N ASP A 247 7.14 15.44 -1.29
CA ASP A 247 7.24 16.66 -2.09
C ASP A 247 6.23 16.72 -3.24
N GLU A 248 6.26 17.82 -4.01
CA GLU A 248 5.38 18.01 -5.17
C GLU A 248 5.61 16.96 -6.27
N ALA A 249 6.78 16.33 -6.30
CA ALA A 249 7.11 15.22 -7.19
C ALA A 249 6.77 13.84 -6.57
N ASN A 250 6.04 13.81 -5.45
CA ASN A 250 5.67 12.62 -4.69
C ASN A 250 6.87 11.80 -4.20
N GLN A 251 8.01 12.46 -3.96
CA GLN A 251 9.20 11.87 -3.37
C GLN A 251 9.16 11.97 -1.84
N PHE A 252 9.65 10.94 -1.18
CA PHE A 252 9.71 10.88 0.28
C PHE A 252 10.54 12.01 0.88
N LYS A 253 9.97 12.71 1.88
CA LYS A 253 10.67 13.71 2.68
C LYS A 253 10.83 13.31 4.13
N SER A 254 9.77 12.81 4.77
CA SER A 254 9.77 12.44 6.19
C SER A 254 8.59 11.51 6.49
N ALA A 255 8.69 10.74 7.56
CA ALA A 255 7.62 9.91 8.09
C ALA A 255 7.62 9.97 9.61
N LEU A 256 6.45 9.90 10.21
CA LEU A 256 6.25 9.77 11.65
C LEU A 256 5.38 8.54 11.93
N TRP A 257 5.71 7.81 12.98
CA TRP A 257 4.87 6.73 13.51
C TRP A 257 4.56 7.03 14.97
N VAL A 258 3.26 7.09 15.29
CA VAL A 258 2.76 7.25 16.65
C VAL A 258 1.62 6.26 16.88
N ASP A 259 1.75 5.38 17.87
CA ASP A 259 0.68 4.46 18.29
C ASP A 259 -0.29 5.19 19.24
N ALA A 260 -1.57 4.82 19.22
CA ALA A 260 -2.56 5.32 20.19
C ALA A 260 -2.11 5.08 21.64
N ARG A 261 -1.43 3.96 21.93
CA ARG A 261 -0.87 3.68 23.28
C ARG A 261 0.23 4.65 23.69
N TRP A 262 0.99 5.15 22.71
CA TRP A 262 2.06 6.11 22.96
C TRP A 262 1.49 7.50 23.25
N ARG A 263 0.39 7.87 22.59
CA ARG A 263 -0.38 9.09 22.91
C ARG A 263 -0.96 9.04 24.31
N ASP A 264 -1.63 7.92 24.64
CA ASP A 264 -2.18 7.67 25.97
C ASP A 264 -1.08 7.72 27.04
N SER A 265 0.07 7.07 26.77
CA SER A 265 1.23 7.15 27.68
C SER A 265 1.74 8.58 27.84
N TYR A 266 1.81 9.36 26.75
CA TYR A 266 2.26 10.74 26.82
C TYR A 266 1.35 11.58 27.73
N GLU A 267 0.04 11.41 27.66
CA GLU A 267 -0.93 12.13 28.52
C GLU A 267 -0.64 11.95 30.02
N TYR A 268 -0.17 10.77 30.44
CA TYR A 268 0.25 10.52 31.82
C TYR A 268 1.68 10.98 32.14
N TYR A 269 2.57 11.13 31.14
CA TYR A 269 4.02 11.26 31.31
C TYR A 269 4.63 12.48 30.57
N VAL A 270 3.90 13.61 30.49
CA VAL A 270 4.18 14.81 29.68
C VAL A 270 5.47 15.57 30.06
N ASP A 271 6.12 15.20 31.17
CA ASP A 271 7.14 16.05 31.81
C ASP A 271 8.44 16.16 31.01
N MET A 272 8.97 15.05 30.52
CA MET A 272 10.29 15.00 29.88
C MET A 272 10.31 14.02 28.71
N VAL A 273 10.75 14.53 27.55
CA VAL A 273 10.92 13.73 26.33
C VAL A 273 12.37 13.82 25.88
N SER A 274 13.01 12.68 25.63
CA SER A 274 14.25 12.61 24.87
C SER A 274 13.91 12.47 23.39
N PHE A 275 14.57 13.27 22.57
CA PHE A 275 14.55 13.15 21.12
C PHE A 275 15.99 13.15 20.62
N ASP A 276 16.47 11.95 20.32
CA ASP A 276 17.79 11.77 19.77
C ASP A 276 17.67 11.19 18.37
N THR A 277 18.37 11.83 17.44
CA THR A 277 18.64 11.19 16.17
C THR A 277 19.75 10.17 16.42
N ASN A 278 19.66 8.98 15.84
CA ASN A 278 20.79 8.05 15.83
C ASN A 278 21.92 8.56 14.90
N VAL A 279 22.26 9.84 14.99
CA VAL A 279 23.36 10.48 14.29
C VAL A 279 24.58 10.34 15.18
N GLN A 280 25.03 9.10 15.32
CA GLN A 280 26.45 8.87 15.53
C GLN A 280 26.88 7.49 15.07
N LYS A 281 27.70 7.52 14.03
CA LYS A 281 28.86 6.68 13.78
C LYS A 281 29.43 6.06 15.07
N LYS A 282 28.87 4.94 15.55
CA LYS A 282 29.55 3.84 16.24
C LYS A 282 28.51 2.88 16.82
N GLN A 283 28.59 1.64 16.33
CA GLN A 283 28.39 0.44 17.14
C GLN A 283 26.97 0.19 17.69
N LEU A 284 26.00 -0.01 16.81
CA LEU A 284 24.91 -0.95 17.08
C LEU A 284 24.99 -2.09 16.07
N ALA A 285 25.93 -2.99 16.33
CA ALA A 285 25.94 -4.33 15.77
C ALA A 285 24.94 -5.20 16.55
N PHE A 286 23.65 -4.83 16.52
CA PHE A 286 22.58 -5.69 17.03
C PHE A 286 21.33 -5.49 16.16
N GLY A 287 21.12 -6.42 15.22
CA GLY A 287 19.85 -6.62 14.52
C GLY A 287 19.61 -5.78 13.26
N ASN A 288 18.60 -6.23 12.50
CA ASN A 288 18.20 -5.78 11.16
C ASN A 288 17.92 -4.26 11.00
N PHE A 289 17.86 -3.48 12.08
CA PHE A 289 17.68 -2.02 12.06
C PHE A 289 18.90 -1.27 11.52
N SER A 290 20.10 -1.84 11.67
CA SER A 290 21.35 -1.27 11.16
C SER A 290 21.36 -1.20 9.62
N TRP A 291 20.76 -2.17 8.94
CA TRP A 291 20.78 -2.27 7.46
C TRP A 291 20.13 -1.05 6.77
N ILE A 292 18.99 -0.57 7.27
CA ILE A 292 18.24 0.55 6.66
C ILE A 292 19.10 1.83 6.62
N TYR A 293 19.86 2.08 7.70
CA TYR A 293 20.69 3.28 7.81
C TYR A 293 21.90 3.22 6.88
N TYR A 294 22.63 2.09 6.86
CA TYR A 294 23.87 1.94 6.09
C TYR A 294 23.66 1.96 4.57
N ARG A 295 22.48 1.58 4.06
CA ARG A 295 22.22 1.50 2.62
C ARG A 295 21.52 2.75 2.04
N HIS A 296 20.77 3.49 2.85
CA HIS A 296 19.93 4.59 2.37
C HIS A 296 20.31 5.97 2.94
N GLY A 297 21.10 6.05 4.01
CA GLY A 297 21.57 7.33 4.56
C GLY A 297 20.47 8.24 5.14
N LEU A 298 19.33 7.66 5.53
CA LEU A 298 18.17 8.41 6.05
C LEU A 298 18.23 8.54 7.58
N PRO A 299 18.18 9.77 8.14
CA PRO A 299 18.15 9.98 9.59
C PRO A 299 16.91 9.34 10.24
N PHE A 300 17.13 8.66 11.37
CA PHE A 300 16.08 8.04 12.17
C PHE A 300 16.16 8.56 13.60
N ALA A 301 15.01 8.92 14.18
CA ALA A 301 14.89 9.45 15.53
C ALA A 301 13.75 8.78 16.29
N SER A 302 13.86 8.75 17.62
CA SER A 302 12.81 8.24 18.50
C SER A 302 12.46 9.29 19.54
N PHE A 303 11.17 9.42 19.83
CA PHE A 303 10.68 10.17 20.98
C PHE A 303 10.56 9.19 22.15
N VAL A 304 11.29 9.42 23.23
CA VAL A 304 11.32 8.53 24.39
C VAL A 304 11.04 9.35 25.65
N GLY A 305 9.95 9.04 26.35
CA GLY A 305 9.64 9.59 27.66
C GLY A 305 10.10 8.68 28.80
N VAL A 306 9.84 9.11 30.04
CA VAL A 306 10.08 8.32 31.25
C VAL A 306 8.78 8.19 32.02
N ASN A 307 8.38 6.97 32.38
CA ASN A 307 7.18 6.76 33.19
C ASN A 307 7.47 6.91 34.70
N HIS A 308 6.42 6.81 35.52
CA HIS A 308 6.49 6.95 36.99
C HIS A 308 7.38 5.92 37.70
N HIS A 309 7.78 4.84 37.01
CA HIS A 309 8.75 3.87 37.52
C HIS A 309 10.18 4.15 37.08
N GLY A 310 10.44 5.30 36.44
CA GLY A 310 11.74 5.64 35.87
C GLY A 310 12.10 4.82 34.63
N LYS A 311 11.14 4.12 34.00
CA LYS A 311 11.40 3.30 32.81
C LYS A 311 11.14 4.09 31.54
N SER A 312 12.04 3.95 30.57
CA SER A 312 11.89 4.51 29.24
C SER A 312 10.62 4.01 28.57
N THR A 313 9.84 4.93 28.02
CA THR A 313 8.59 4.65 27.31
C THR A 313 8.66 5.28 25.92
N LEU A 314 8.45 4.48 24.89
CA LEU A 314 8.48 4.96 23.51
C LEU A 314 7.23 5.79 23.22
N LEU A 315 7.41 6.97 22.62
CA LEU A 315 6.38 7.95 22.32
C LEU A 315 6.22 8.21 20.81
N GLY A 316 7.13 7.72 19.98
CA GLY A 316 7.09 7.91 18.54
C GLY A 316 8.40 7.58 17.85
N HIS A 317 8.34 7.37 16.55
CA HIS A 317 9.51 7.27 15.68
C HIS A 317 9.38 8.20 14.49
N ALA A 318 10.50 8.75 14.05
CA ALA A 318 10.58 9.56 12.85
C ALA A 318 11.68 9.06 11.92
N LEU A 319 11.40 9.06 10.62
CA LEU A 319 12.38 8.83 9.56
C LEU A 319 12.39 10.08 8.68
N MET A 320 13.56 10.62 8.37
CA MET A 320 13.70 11.86 7.62
C MET A 320 14.56 11.65 6.38
N GLY A 321 14.36 12.49 5.37
CA GLY A 321 15.16 12.52 4.15
C GLY A 321 16.54 13.15 4.35
N ASN A 322 16.68 14.02 5.35
CA ASN A 322 17.91 14.76 5.64
C ASN A 322 17.87 15.38 7.05
N GLU A 323 19.02 15.88 7.52
CA GLU A 323 19.19 16.52 8.85
C GLU A 323 19.06 18.04 8.78
N LYS A 324 18.11 18.56 8.00
CA LYS A 324 17.84 20.01 7.94
C LYS A 324 16.78 20.42 8.96
N ILE A 325 16.85 21.69 9.38
CA ILE A 325 15.88 22.31 10.29
C ILE A 325 14.44 22.05 9.83
N CYS A 326 14.13 22.25 8.54
CA CYS A 326 12.78 22.06 8.02
C CYS A 326 12.22 20.63 8.18
N SER A 327 13.07 19.60 8.09
CA SER A 327 12.66 18.21 8.32
C SER A 327 12.33 17.96 9.79
N PHE A 328 13.15 18.47 10.71
CA PHE A 328 12.87 18.39 12.15
C PHE A 328 11.64 19.20 12.54
N GLU A 329 11.44 20.39 11.97
CA GLU A 329 10.25 21.20 12.21
C GLU A 329 8.98 20.45 11.82
N TRP A 330 8.99 19.80 10.66
CA TRP A 330 7.85 18.99 10.23
C TRP A 330 7.57 17.85 11.22
N VAL A 331 8.62 17.11 11.62
CA VAL A 331 8.51 16.02 12.60
C VAL A 331 7.93 16.52 13.92
N PHE A 332 8.45 17.62 14.48
CA PHE A 332 7.94 18.18 15.73
C PHE A 332 6.52 18.72 15.60
N LYS A 333 6.15 19.36 14.47
CA LYS A 333 4.78 19.83 14.23
C LYS A 333 3.80 18.66 14.17
N GLN A 334 4.13 17.59 13.45
CA GLN A 334 3.26 16.42 13.36
C GLN A 334 3.17 15.68 14.69
N TRP A 335 4.31 15.51 15.38
CA TRP A 335 4.31 14.85 16.68
C TRP A 335 3.50 15.64 17.71
N LEU A 336 3.65 16.97 17.76
CA LEU A 336 2.85 17.85 18.61
C LEU A 336 1.35 17.75 18.27
N ARG A 337 1.00 17.69 16.99
CA ARG A 337 -0.39 17.48 16.56
C ARG A 337 -0.95 16.15 17.05
N CYS A 338 -0.15 15.08 17.06
CA CYS A 338 -0.55 13.78 17.59
C CYS A 338 -0.70 13.79 19.13
N MET A 339 0.15 14.54 19.82
CA MET A 339 0.22 14.57 21.29
C MET A 339 -0.69 15.61 21.94
N GLY A 340 -1.16 16.61 21.19
CA GLY A 340 -2.06 17.66 21.66
C GLY A 340 -1.37 18.80 22.43
N SER A 341 -0.31 18.50 23.21
CA SER A 341 0.43 19.50 24.00
C SER A 341 1.96 19.33 23.92
N PRO A 342 2.73 20.42 24.04
CA PRO A 342 4.19 20.36 24.06
C PRO A 342 4.71 19.80 25.39
N PRO A 343 5.89 19.15 25.41
CA PRO A 343 6.46 18.64 26.64
C PRO A 343 7.05 19.79 27.46
N GLN A 344 7.16 19.62 28.78
CA GLN A 344 7.74 20.65 29.64
C GLN A 344 9.25 20.81 29.39
N ALA A 345 9.94 19.70 29.20
CA ALA A 345 11.35 19.67 28.81
C ALA A 345 11.61 18.65 27.70
N ILE A 346 12.54 18.99 26.80
CA ILE A 346 13.06 18.08 25.79
C ILE A 346 14.58 17.98 25.95
N ILE A 347 15.10 16.75 25.89
CA ILE A 347 16.54 16.48 25.87
C ILE A 347 16.89 16.02 24.46
N THR A 348 17.88 16.65 23.86
CA THR A 348 18.35 16.28 22.52
C THR A 348 19.87 16.26 22.44
N ASP A 349 20.40 15.58 21.43
CA ASP A 349 21.78 15.76 21.02
C ASP A 349 22.13 17.24 20.72
N GLN A 350 23.43 17.57 20.70
CA GLN A 350 23.92 18.92 20.40
C GLN A 350 23.85 19.27 18.89
N CYS A 351 22.78 18.87 18.19
CA CYS A 351 22.56 19.24 16.80
C CYS A 351 21.94 20.63 16.66
N LYS A 352 22.64 21.51 15.94
CA LYS A 352 22.15 22.87 15.62
C LYS A 352 20.82 22.85 14.88
N SER A 353 20.59 21.85 14.02
CA SER A 353 19.35 21.72 13.25
C SER A 353 18.15 21.40 14.15
N ILE A 354 18.34 20.49 15.10
CA ILE A 354 17.29 20.11 16.08
C ILE A 354 17.00 21.29 16.99
N PHE A 355 18.03 21.95 17.51
CA PHE A 355 17.87 23.16 18.33
C PHE A 355 17.09 24.26 17.61
N GLY A 356 17.41 24.52 16.33
CA GLY A 356 16.68 25.49 15.50
C GLY A 356 15.21 25.13 15.33
N ALA A 357 14.90 23.85 15.09
CA ALA A 357 13.53 23.38 14.93
C ALA A 357 12.72 23.45 16.23
N ILE A 358 13.31 23.08 17.38
CA ILE A 358 12.67 23.21 18.69
C ILE A 358 12.33 24.67 18.97
N LYS A 359 13.27 25.59 18.73
CA LYS A 359 13.04 27.02 18.94
C LYS A 359 11.86 27.55 18.10
N ASN A 360 11.66 27.00 16.90
CA ASN A 360 10.61 27.44 15.99
C ASN A 360 9.24 26.78 16.26
N VAL A 361 9.20 25.55 16.78
CA VAL A 361 7.97 24.75 16.93
C VAL A 361 7.51 24.62 18.39
N LEU A 362 8.45 24.57 19.32
CA LEU A 362 8.24 24.34 20.75
C LEU A 362 8.92 25.46 21.58
N PRO A 363 8.54 26.74 21.39
CA PRO A 363 9.26 27.88 21.98
C PRO A 363 9.24 27.90 23.51
N ASP A 364 8.20 27.34 24.13
CA ASP A 364 8.01 27.32 25.59
C ASP A 364 8.61 26.06 26.26
N THR A 365 9.07 25.08 25.46
CA THR A 365 9.69 23.85 25.97
C THR A 365 11.14 24.10 26.38
N ARG A 366 11.52 23.66 27.58
CA ARG A 366 12.92 23.77 28.05
C ARG A 366 13.79 22.74 27.31
N ASN A 367 14.72 23.21 26.48
CA ASN A 367 15.72 22.35 25.84
C ASN A 367 16.96 22.18 26.73
N ARG A 368 17.43 20.95 26.93
CA ARG A 368 18.58 20.60 27.80
C ARG A 368 19.65 19.82 27.07
#